data_AF-A0A2V6YRH5-F1
#
_entry.id   AF-A0A2V6YRH5-F1
#
_cell.length_a   1.000
_cell.length_b   1.000
_cell.length_c   1.000
_cell.angle_alpha   90.00
_cell.angle_beta   90.00
_cell.angle_gamma   90.00
#
_symmetry.space_group_name_H-M   'P 1'
#
loop_
_entity.id
_entity.type
_entity.pdbx_description
1 polymer ?
#
loop_
_entity_poly.entity_id
_entity_poly.type
_entity_poly.pdbx_seq_one_letter_code
_entity_poly.pdbx_strand_id
1 'polypeptide(L)'
;MIADLLDVEEVPAERRGYYQQLLTTALKLHEDGAGTADLKITNTELKELRYAYKVFAPYAGVRKVTVFGSARAASSEEAMASARLFGKRMTDVGWMVVTGAGAGIMGAAQEGAGGEKSFGLNIRLPFEQEANPWIASDPKLITFKYFFTRKLFLVKEASGVALFPGGFGTMDETFELLTLMQTGKSALVPVVLIEAGPKPYWRIWHRWIAGTLVERGLIDPEDTSLFRIVDTPDEAVAEMTGFYRVYHSSRIVGDDLVLRLTRPLQAAQVADLQDKFADILKGPARLEPGPVPQELSEFPELARLILPFDHRSFGRLRQLIDFVNQL
;
A
#
# COMPACT_ATOMS: atom_id res chain seq x y z
N MET A 1 31.55 0.65 22.71
CA MET A 1 30.23 1.01 23.29
C MET A 1 29.05 0.56 22.42
N ILE A 2 28.85 1.08 21.19
CA ILE A 2 27.74 0.60 20.33
C ILE A 2 27.96 -0.86 19.89
N ALA A 3 29.17 -1.22 19.45
CA ALA A 3 29.49 -2.60 19.08
C ALA A 3 29.21 -3.58 20.24
N ASP A 4 29.70 -3.25 21.44
CA ASP A 4 29.47 -4.05 22.65
C ASP A 4 27.98 -4.23 22.98
N LEU A 5 27.16 -3.18 22.82
CA LEU A 5 25.70 -3.29 23.00
C LEU A 5 25.07 -4.26 21.99
N LEU A 6 25.53 -4.26 20.74
CA LEU A 6 25.02 -5.17 19.71
C LEU A 6 25.50 -6.61 19.92
N ASP A 7 26.67 -6.80 20.54
CA ASP A 7 27.16 -8.11 20.95
C ASP A 7 26.34 -8.67 22.12
N VAL A 8 26.04 -7.84 23.13
CA VAL A 8 25.21 -8.23 24.29
C VAL A 8 23.79 -8.61 23.86
N GLU A 9 23.21 -7.89 22.91
CA GLU A 9 21.86 -8.18 22.38
C GLU A 9 21.88 -9.23 21.26
N GLU A 10 23.02 -9.88 21.00
CA GLU A 10 23.21 -10.95 20.01
C GLU A 10 22.67 -10.58 18.61
N VAL A 11 22.84 -9.31 18.20
CA VAL A 11 22.32 -8.82 16.92
C VAL A 11 23.05 -9.53 15.76
N PRO A 12 22.31 -10.17 14.81
CA PRO A 12 22.89 -10.87 13.67
C PRO A 12 23.80 -9.97 12.83
N ALA A 13 24.94 -10.51 12.39
CA ALA A 13 26.00 -9.75 11.73
C ALA A 13 25.49 -8.97 10.51
N GLU A 14 24.62 -9.57 9.70
CA GLU A 14 24.03 -8.98 8.51
C GLU A 14 23.10 -7.79 8.80
N ARG A 15 22.64 -7.65 10.05
CA ARG A 15 21.75 -6.55 10.48
C ARG A 15 22.46 -5.48 11.30
N ARG A 16 23.68 -5.77 11.81
CA ARG A 16 24.42 -4.85 12.71
C ARG A 16 24.58 -3.46 12.13
N GLY A 17 24.86 -3.34 10.83
CA GLY A 17 25.02 -2.04 10.16
C GLY A 17 23.80 -1.12 10.35
N TYR A 18 22.58 -1.65 10.24
CA TYR A 18 21.36 -0.87 10.44
C TYR A 18 21.20 -0.41 11.90
N TYR A 19 21.43 -1.30 12.86
CA TYR A 19 21.33 -0.94 14.28
C TYR A 19 22.40 0.07 14.70
N GLN A 20 23.64 -0.06 14.19
CA GLN A 20 24.69 0.93 14.41
C GLN A 20 24.28 2.30 13.89
N GLN A 21 23.75 2.38 12.67
CA GLN A 21 23.27 3.64 12.09
C GLN A 21 22.12 4.23 12.89
N LEU A 22 21.13 3.43 13.30
CA LEU A 22 20.00 3.91 14.12
C LEU A 22 20.47 4.51 15.45
N LEU A 23 21.35 3.81 16.17
CA LEU A 23 21.89 4.28 17.45
C LEU A 23 22.76 5.53 17.26
N THR A 24 23.58 5.56 16.20
CA THR A 24 24.41 6.72 15.86
C THR A 24 23.54 7.93 15.53
N THR A 25 22.51 7.78 14.72
CA THR A 25 21.57 8.87 14.39
C THR A 25 20.89 9.41 15.63
N ALA A 26 20.49 8.55 16.57
CA ALA A 26 19.90 8.99 17.83
C ALA A 26 20.89 9.83 18.68
N LEU A 27 22.17 9.45 18.71
CA LEU A 27 23.22 10.22 19.40
C LEU A 27 23.56 11.54 18.69
N LYS A 28 23.53 11.56 17.35
CA LYS A 28 23.76 12.77 16.55
C LYS A 28 22.74 13.87 16.85
N LEU A 29 21.51 13.54 17.22
CA LEU A 29 20.54 14.54 17.69
C LEU A 29 21.07 15.35 18.87
N HIS A 30 21.87 14.75 19.76
CA HIS A 30 22.52 15.49 20.85
C HIS A 30 23.68 16.35 20.34
N GLU A 31 24.53 15.79 19.49
CA GLU A 31 25.67 16.51 18.87
C GLU A 31 25.20 17.74 18.08
N ASP A 32 24.08 17.61 17.37
CA ASP A 32 23.45 18.67 16.57
C ASP A 32 22.64 19.67 17.43
N GLY A 33 22.53 19.43 18.74
CA GLY A 33 21.82 20.33 19.66
C GLY A 33 20.29 20.33 19.50
N ALA A 34 19.69 19.18 19.15
CA ALA A 34 18.26 19.07 18.92
C ALA A 34 17.42 19.53 20.13
N GLY A 35 16.37 20.32 19.86
CA GLY A 35 15.49 20.84 20.89
C GLY A 35 14.64 19.74 21.54
N THR A 36 14.11 20.00 22.74
CA THR A 36 13.22 19.05 23.44
C THR A 36 11.96 18.71 22.65
N ALA A 37 11.44 19.63 21.82
CA ALA A 37 10.27 19.37 20.98
C ALA A 37 10.57 18.30 19.93
N ASP A 38 11.68 18.44 19.22
CA ASP A 38 12.13 17.49 18.18
C ASP A 38 12.43 16.12 18.80
N LEU A 39 13.13 16.09 19.95
CA LEU A 39 13.39 14.85 20.69
C LEU A 39 12.09 14.13 21.09
N LYS A 40 11.05 14.86 21.51
CA LYS A 40 9.74 14.26 21.86
C LYS A 40 9.04 13.66 20.64
N ILE A 41 9.13 14.34 19.50
CA ILE A 41 8.57 13.87 18.23
C ILE A 41 9.28 12.57 17.84
N THR A 42 10.61 12.62 17.61
CA THR A 42 11.41 11.46 17.19
C THR A 42 11.29 10.27 18.14
N ASN A 43 11.34 10.48 19.46
CA ASN A 43 11.19 9.39 20.44
C ASN A 43 9.82 8.71 20.35
N THR A 44 8.76 9.47 20.10
CA THR A 44 7.42 8.90 19.99
C THR A 44 7.25 8.17 18.66
N GLU A 45 7.73 8.75 17.56
CA GLU A 45 7.71 8.13 16.24
C GLU A 45 8.43 6.79 16.23
N LEU A 46 9.65 6.73 16.77
CA LEU A 46 10.42 5.49 16.84
C LEU A 46 9.69 4.40 17.64
N LYS A 47 8.99 4.78 18.72
CA LYS A 47 8.16 3.85 19.49
C LYS A 47 6.96 3.35 18.70
N GLU A 48 6.30 4.22 17.96
CA GLU A 48 5.16 3.88 17.10
C GLU A 48 5.58 2.95 15.95
N LEU A 49 6.65 3.29 15.24
CA LEU A 49 7.23 2.47 14.17
C LEU A 49 7.56 1.07 14.69
N ARG A 50 8.34 0.98 15.78
CA ARG A 50 8.74 -0.29 16.39
C ARG A 50 7.52 -1.12 16.84
N TYR A 51 6.53 -0.49 17.47
CA TYR A 51 5.35 -1.20 17.95
C TYR A 51 4.51 -1.73 16.79
N ALA A 52 4.28 -0.92 15.76
CA ALA A 52 3.53 -1.34 14.60
C ALA A 52 4.25 -2.43 13.79
N TYR A 53 5.57 -2.36 13.62
CA TYR A 53 6.34 -3.47 13.04
C TYR A 53 6.15 -4.77 13.82
N LYS A 54 6.17 -4.72 15.16
CA LYS A 54 5.91 -5.89 16.00
C LYS A 54 4.51 -6.48 15.78
N VAL A 55 3.49 -5.63 15.67
CA VAL A 55 2.09 -6.08 15.52
C VAL A 55 1.85 -6.69 14.12
N PHE A 56 2.46 -6.12 13.08
CA PHE A 56 2.31 -6.63 11.70
C PHE A 56 3.22 -7.83 11.38
N ALA A 57 4.37 -8.00 12.05
CA ALA A 57 5.35 -9.03 11.73
C ALA A 57 4.79 -10.47 11.63
N PRO A 58 3.89 -10.94 12.52
CA PRO A 58 3.30 -12.28 12.40
C PRO A 58 2.46 -12.50 11.14
N TYR A 59 2.10 -11.42 10.44
CA TYR A 59 1.20 -11.42 9.30
C TYR A 59 1.90 -10.99 8.00
N ALA A 60 3.24 -10.95 7.97
CA ALA A 60 4.00 -10.45 6.82
C ALA A 60 3.70 -11.20 5.51
N GLY A 61 3.38 -12.49 5.58
CA GLY A 61 3.04 -13.32 4.41
C GLY A 61 1.57 -13.24 3.97
N VAL A 62 0.72 -12.47 4.67
CA VAL A 62 -0.72 -12.36 4.37
C VAL A 62 -0.98 -11.03 3.69
N ARG A 63 -1.61 -11.07 2.50
CA ARG A 63 -2.03 -9.86 1.79
C ARG A 63 -3.09 -9.10 2.58
N LYS A 64 -3.00 -7.78 2.53
CA LYS A 64 -3.89 -6.89 3.26
C LYS A 64 -4.50 -5.88 2.31
N VAL A 65 -5.78 -5.60 2.47
CA VAL A 65 -6.45 -4.48 1.81
C VAL A 65 -6.66 -3.36 2.81
N THR A 66 -6.19 -2.16 2.49
CA THR A 66 -6.52 -0.97 3.27
C THR A 66 -7.83 -0.37 2.76
N VAL A 67 -8.80 -0.19 3.64
CA VAL A 67 -10.11 0.37 3.31
C VAL A 67 -10.26 1.76 3.91
N PHE A 68 -10.54 2.73 3.05
CA PHE A 68 -10.87 4.09 3.45
C PHE A 68 -12.31 4.44 3.07
N GLY A 69 -12.89 5.34 3.85
CA GLY A 69 -14.22 5.89 3.61
C GLY A 69 -14.67 6.75 4.78
N SER A 70 -15.87 7.30 4.69
CA SER A 70 -16.43 8.15 5.74
C SER A 70 -16.46 7.45 7.11
N ALA A 71 -15.87 8.13 8.10
CA ALA A 71 -15.93 7.75 9.53
C ALA A 71 -17.29 8.07 10.18
N ARG A 72 -18.16 8.83 9.50
CA ARG A 72 -19.43 9.30 10.06
C ARG A 72 -20.45 8.16 10.03
N ALA A 73 -21.15 7.96 11.14
CA ALA A 73 -22.26 7.01 11.22
C ALA A 73 -23.44 7.36 10.28
N ALA A 74 -23.51 8.62 9.82
CA ALA A 74 -24.48 9.08 8.84
C ALA A 74 -24.14 8.72 7.37
N SER A 75 -23.11 7.88 7.14
CA SER A 75 -22.95 7.22 5.83
C SER A 75 -24.24 6.49 5.46
N SER A 76 -24.57 6.42 4.16
CA SER A 76 -25.77 5.69 3.75
C SER A 76 -25.64 4.22 4.10
N GLU A 77 -26.76 3.60 4.52
CA GLU A 77 -26.81 2.16 4.81
C GLU A 77 -26.33 1.34 3.60
N GLU A 78 -26.68 1.76 2.39
CA GLU A 78 -26.20 1.15 1.14
C GLU A 78 -24.66 1.13 1.04
N ALA A 79 -23.99 2.22 1.41
CA ALA A 79 -22.53 2.27 1.35
C ALA A 79 -21.88 1.44 2.46
N MET A 80 -22.48 1.40 3.65
CA MET A 80 -22.02 0.54 4.75
C MET A 80 -22.25 -0.95 4.42
N ALA A 81 -23.39 -1.31 3.84
CA ALA A 81 -23.67 -2.67 3.38
C ALA A 81 -22.68 -3.11 2.30
N SER A 82 -22.36 -2.24 1.34
CA SER A 82 -21.33 -2.48 0.32
C SER A 82 -19.95 -2.69 0.95
N ALA A 83 -19.54 -1.84 1.90
CA ALA A 83 -18.27 -1.98 2.62
C ALA A 83 -18.19 -3.27 3.45
N ARG A 84 -19.29 -3.66 4.10
CA ARG A 84 -19.41 -4.92 4.84
C ARG A 84 -19.28 -6.12 3.92
N LEU A 85 -19.98 -6.12 2.78
CA LEU A 85 -19.87 -7.18 1.80
C LEU A 85 -18.44 -7.28 1.27
N PHE A 86 -17.81 -6.14 0.93
CA PHE A 86 -16.43 -6.09 0.47
C PHE A 86 -15.45 -6.68 1.50
N GLY A 87 -15.55 -6.26 2.76
CA GLY A 87 -14.71 -6.79 3.84
C GLY A 87 -14.81 -8.31 3.95
N LYS A 88 -16.04 -8.85 3.91
CA LYS A 88 -16.27 -10.29 3.92
C LYS A 88 -15.61 -10.98 2.72
N ARG A 89 -15.83 -10.47 1.50
CA ARG A 89 -15.29 -11.07 0.26
C ARG A 89 -13.76 -11.11 0.25
N MET A 90 -13.11 -10.06 0.73
CA MET A 90 -11.66 -10.02 0.83
C MET A 90 -11.13 -11.08 1.81
N THR A 91 -11.83 -11.31 2.91
CA THR A 91 -11.46 -12.40 3.83
C THR A 91 -11.76 -13.80 3.32
N ASP A 92 -12.76 -13.96 2.44
CA ASP A 92 -13.08 -15.23 1.77
C ASP A 92 -11.94 -15.65 0.82
N VAL A 93 -11.24 -14.68 0.20
CA VAL A 93 -10.06 -14.92 -0.67
C VAL A 93 -8.73 -14.90 0.09
N GLY A 94 -8.76 -14.95 1.42
CA GLY A 94 -7.57 -15.10 2.28
C GLY A 94 -6.81 -13.81 2.58
N TRP A 95 -7.39 -12.64 2.30
CA TRP A 95 -6.78 -11.35 2.67
C TRP A 95 -7.26 -10.91 4.06
N MET A 96 -6.52 -9.99 4.66
CA MET A 96 -6.93 -9.27 5.87
C MET A 96 -7.34 -7.83 5.53
N VAL A 97 -8.17 -7.22 6.37
CA VAL A 97 -8.67 -5.85 6.19
C VAL A 97 -7.99 -4.90 7.16
N VAL A 98 -7.46 -3.79 6.67
CA VAL A 98 -6.86 -2.72 7.47
C VAL A 98 -7.75 -1.49 7.34
N THR A 99 -8.13 -0.86 8.44
CA THR A 99 -8.89 0.41 8.41
C THR A 99 -8.36 1.40 9.43
N GLY A 100 -8.88 2.62 9.40
CA GLY A 100 -8.62 3.63 10.42
C GLY A 100 -9.30 3.39 11.78
N ALA A 101 -9.94 2.23 11.99
CA ALA A 101 -10.65 1.81 13.21
C ALA A 101 -11.88 2.66 13.63
N GLY A 102 -12.26 3.70 12.88
CA GLY A 102 -13.45 4.49 13.18
C GLY A 102 -14.77 3.78 12.85
N ALA A 103 -15.89 4.45 13.13
CA ALA A 103 -17.24 4.02 12.74
C ALA A 103 -17.49 4.19 11.21
N GLY A 104 -18.76 4.06 10.80
CA GLY A 104 -19.17 4.24 9.40
C GLY A 104 -18.59 3.17 8.50
N ILE A 105 -18.00 3.58 7.37
CA ILE A 105 -17.44 2.65 6.37
C ILE A 105 -16.34 1.78 6.96
N MET A 106 -15.44 2.37 7.77
CA MET A 106 -14.32 1.64 8.35
C MET A 106 -14.79 0.52 9.28
N GLY A 107 -15.80 0.82 10.11
CA GLY A 107 -16.42 -0.17 10.99
C GLY A 107 -17.17 -1.23 10.22
N ALA A 108 -17.93 -0.85 9.18
CA ALA A 108 -18.67 -1.80 8.35
C ALA A 108 -17.75 -2.77 7.59
N ALA A 109 -16.60 -2.30 7.08
CA ALA A 109 -15.61 -3.17 6.45
C ALA A 109 -15.01 -4.19 7.45
N GLN A 110 -14.69 -3.76 8.68
CA GLN A 110 -14.20 -4.66 9.72
C GLN A 110 -15.28 -5.61 10.25
N GLU A 111 -16.55 -5.18 10.28
CA GLU A 111 -17.68 -6.03 10.58
C GLU A 111 -17.80 -7.20 9.60
N GLY A 112 -17.69 -6.89 8.30
CA GLY A 112 -17.71 -7.91 7.25
C GLY A 112 -16.51 -8.86 7.31
N ALA A 113 -15.33 -8.32 7.59
CA ALA A 113 -14.09 -9.10 7.69
C ALA A 113 -13.99 -9.95 8.97
N GLY A 114 -14.62 -9.50 10.06
CA GLY A 114 -14.41 -10.04 11.40
C GLY A 114 -13.11 -9.54 12.04
N GLY A 115 -13.10 -9.43 13.37
CA GLY A 115 -11.98 -8.87 14.15
C GLY A 115 -10.66 -9.63 13.98
N GLU A 116 -10.71 -10.97 13.91
CA GLU A 116 -9.52 -11.82 13.75
C GLU A 116 -8.73 -11.52 12.47
N LYS A 117 -9.44 -11.16 11.39
CA LYS A 117 -8.87 -10.83 10.07
C LYS A 117 -8.78 -9.32 9.82
N SER A 118 -8.83 -8.51 10.88
CA SER A 118 -8.82 -7.05 10.78
C SER A 118 -7.64 -6.41 11.51
N PHE A 119 -7.14 -5.28 11.00
CA PHE A 119 -6.27 -4.37 11.74
C PHE A 119 -6.93 -3.00 11.85
N GLY A 120 -6.75 -2.35 12.99
CA GLY A 120 -7.22 -0.99 13.23
C GLY A 120 -6.05 -0.06 13.46
N LEU A 121 -5.87 0.94 12.60
CA LEU A 121 -4.86 1.99 12.77
C LEU A 121 -5.57 3.28 13.19
N ASN A 122 -5.76 3.45 14.50
CA ASN A 122 -6.44 4.60 15.09
C ASN A 122 -5.48 5.79 15.26
N ILE A 123 -6.03 7.00 15.46
CA ILE A 123 -5.27 8.22 15.69
C ILE A 123 -5.78 8.92 16.95
N ARG A 124 -4.88 9.45 17.78
CA ARG A 124 -5.26 10.27 18.93
C ARG A 124 -5.74 11.63 18.46
N LEU A 125 -7.00 11.92 18.72
CA LEU A 125 -7.61 13.24 18.48
C LEU A 125 -7.91 13.91 19.82
N PRO A 126 -8.03 15.26 19.85
CA PRO A 126 -8.36 15.99 21.08
C PRO A 126 -9.80 15.75 21.57
N PHE A 127 -10.62 15.06 20.77
CA PHE A 127 -11.95 14.57 21.12
C PHE A 127 -11.97 13.04 21.06
N GLU A 128 -12.92 12.43 21.75
CA GLU A 128 -13.04 10.97 21.84
C GLU A 128 -13.34 10.36 20.46
N GLN A 129 -12.36 9.68 19.89
CA GLN A 129 -12.53 8.80 18.73
C GLN A 129 -12.42 7.36 19.23
N GLU A 130 -13.57 6.78 19.56
CA GLU A 130 -13.65 5.36 19.92
C GLU A 130 -13.38 4.49 18.69
N ALA A 131 -12.63 3.41 18.90
CA ALA A 131 -12.52 2.36 17.91
C ALA A 131 -13.86 1.63 17.79
N ASN A 132 -14.22 1.19 16.59
CA ASN A 132 -15.43 0.40 16.40
C ASN A 132 -15.34 -0.95 17.14
N PRO A 133 -16.50 -1.56 17.50
CA PRO A 133 -16.53 -2.72 18.40
C PRO A 133 -15.84 -3.97 17.84
N TRP A 134 -15.60 -4.04 16.53
CA TRP A 134 -15.00 -5.20 15.87
C TRP A 134 -13.48 -5.31 16.10
N ILE A 135 -12.82 -4.21 16.46
CA ILE A 135 -11.38 -4.16 16.68
C ILE A 135 -10.99 -3.56 18.04
N ALA A 136 -11.93 -2.95 18.77
CA ALA A 136 -11.67 -2.20 20.00
C ALA A 136 -10.89 -2.98 21.08
N SER A 137 -11.12 -4.29 21.20
CA SER A 137 -10.47 -5.17 22.18
C SER A 137 -9.32 -6.02 21.60
N ASP A 138 -9.01 -5.87 20.32
CA ASP A 138 -8.02 -6.71 19.63
C ASP A 138 -6.61 -6.11 19.71
N PRO A 139 -5.55 -6.91 19.95
CA PRO A 139 -4.16 -6.42 19.95
C PRO A 139 -3.68 -5.84 18.60
N LYS A 140 -4.40 -6.08 17.50
CA LYS A 140 -4.18 -5.49 16.17
C LYS A 140 -4.72 -4.05 16.05
N LEU A 141 -5.32 -3.50 17.11
CA LEU A 141 -5.61 -2.07 17.22
C LEU A 141 -4.34 -1.31 17.66
N ILE A 142 -3.84 -0.46 16.78
CA ILE A 142 -2.69 0.41 17.02
C ILE A 142 -3.16 1.86 17.05
N THR A 143 -2.88 2.55 18.14
CA THR A 143 -3.24 3.97 18.29
C THR A 143 -2.00 4.85 18.13
N PHE A 144 -1.94 5.57 17.01
CA PHE A 144 -0.88 6.52 16.71
C PHE A 144 -1.19 7.90 17.32
N LYS A 145 -0.15 8.65 17.65
CA LYS A 145 -0.20 10.07 18.00
C LYS A 145 -0.01 10.93 16.76
N TYR A 146 0.86 10.51 15.84
CA TYR A 146 1.19 11.28 14.64
C TYR A 146 0.53 10.71 13.39
N PHE A 147 0.06 11.60 12.51
CA PHE A 147 -0.59 11.18 11.26
C PHE A 147 0.39 10.51 10.29
N PHE A 148 1.61 10.99 10.15
CA PHE A 148 2.55 10.48 9.15
C PHE A 148 3.03 9.05 9.47
N THR A 149 3.21 8.69 10.75
CA THR A 149 3.51 7.28 11.11
C THR A 149 2.32 6.37 10.81
N ARG A 150 1.10 6.82 11.10
CA ARG A 150 -0.13 6.10 10.74
C ARG A 150 -0.26 5.89 9.23
N LYS A 151 -0.12 6.97 8.45
CA LYS A 151 -0.17 6.98 6.98
C LYS A 151 0.85 6.02 6.37
N LEU A 152 2.08 6.05 6.89
CA LEU A 152 3.11 5.10 6.49
C LEU A 152 2.61 3.65 6.59
N PHE A 153 2.00 3.23 7.69
CA PHE A 153 1.52 1.85 7.84
C PHE A 153 0.29 1.54 7.00
N LEU A 154 -0.60 2.51 6.77
CA LEU A 154 -1.75 2.34 5.89
C LEU A 154 -1.34 2.03 4.44
N VAL A 155 -0.22 2.59 3.99
CA VAL A 155 0.34 2.34 2.64
C VAL A 155 1.32 1.16 2.64
N LYS A 156 2.27 1.12 3.57
CA LYS A 156 3.34 0.10 3.62
C LYS A 156 2.78 -1.32 3.72
N GLU A 157 1.71 -1.52 4.49
CA GLU A 157 1.12 -2.84 4.70
C GLU A 157 0.08 -3.20 3.64
N ALA A 158 -0.31 -2.26 2.77
CA ALA A 158 -1.32 -2.49 1.75
C ALA A 158 -0.76 -3.34 0.59
N SER A 159 -1.43 -4.45 0.30
CA SER A 159 -1.35 -5.15 -0.98
C SER A 159 -2.47 -4.71 -1.93
N GLY A 160 -3.30 -3.77 -1.52
CA GLY A 160 -4.42 -3.24 -2.29
C GLY A 160 -5.15 -2.20 -1.48
N VAL A 161 -5.83 -1.27 -2.14
CA VAL A 161 -6.56 -0.19 -1.46
C VAL A 161 -7.97 -0.09 -2.02
N ALA A 162 -8.96 -0.07 -1.14
CA ALA A 162 -10.35 0.17 -1.47
C ALA A 162 -10.82 1.50 -0.91
N LEU A 163 -11.32 2.36 -1.79
CA LEU A 163 -11.78 3.71 -1.50
C LEU A 163 -13.30 3.75 -1.65
N PHE A 164 -14.01 3.93 -0.54
CA PHE A 164 -15.44 4.23 -0.51
C PHE A 164 -15.66 5.74 -0.37
N PRO A 165 -16.87 6.26 -0.69
CA PRO A 165 -17.20 7.67 -0.51
C PRO A 165 -16.88 8.19 0.90
N GLY A 166 -16.24 9.35 0.94
CA GLY A 166 -15.69 9.91 2.16
C GLY A 166 -15.53 11.43 2.17
N GLY A 167 -14.89 11.92 3.22
CA GLY A 167 -14.59 13.35 3.39
C GLY A 167 -13.11 13.66 3.14
N PHE A 168 -12.61 14.71 3.78
CA PHE A 168 -11.20 15.13 3.64
C PHE A 168 -10.20 14.05 4.01
N GLY A 169 -10.44 13.26 5.07
CA GLY A 169 -9.53 12.17 5.42
C GLY A 169 -9.41 11.13 4.31
N THR A 170 -10.52 10.76 3.65
CA THR A 170 -10.47 9.83 2.51
C THR A 170 -9.75 10.43 1.32
N MET A 171 -9.97 11.72 1.03
CA MET A 171 -9.30 12.41 -0.08
C MET A 171 -7.80 12.60 0.17
N ASP A 172 -7.41 12.90 1.40
CA ASP A 172 -6.02 13.00 1.83
C ASP A 172 -5.26 11.69 1.55
N GLU A 173 -5.80 10.56 2.02
CA GLU A 173 -5.21 9.23 1.75
C GLU A 173 -5.25 8.86 0.26
N THR A 174 -6.30 9.26 -0.47
CA THR A 174 -6.43 9.01 -1.91
C THR A 174 -5.31 9.71 -2.69
N PHE A 175 -5.12 11.01 -2.48
CA PHE A 175 -4.10 11.76 -3.21
C PHE A 175 -2.69 11.40 -2.76
N GLU A 176 -2.47 11.14 -1.46
CA GLU A 176 -1.17 10.67 -0.97
C GLU A 176 -0.76 9.35 -1.65
N LEU A 177 -1.65 8.36 -1.68
CA LEU A 177 -1.38 7.08 -2.33
C LEU A 177 -1.09 7.24 -3.83
N LEU A 178 -1.93 7.99 -4.55
CA LEU A 178 -1.76 8.20 -5.98
C LEU A 178 -0.44 8.92 -6.28
N THR A 179 -0.08 9.94 -5.51
CA THR A 179 1.21 10.64 -5.66
C THR A 179 2.39 9.72 -5.35
N LEU A 180 2.32 8.88 -4.30
CA LEU A 180 3.38 7.94 -3.97
C LEU A 180 3.59 6.88 -5.07
N MET A 181 2.51 6.41 -5.71
CA MET A 181 2.60 5.48 -6.83
C MET A 181 3.11 6.16 -8.11
N GLN A 182 2.56 7.34 -8.45
CA GLN A 182 2.97 8.15 -9.60
C GLN A 182 4.47 8.48 -9.57
N THR A 183 5.02 8.73 -8.38
CA THR A 183 6.44 9.11 -8.19
C THR A 183 7.37 7.93 -7.89
N GLY A 184 6.85 6.69 -7.89
CA GLY A 184 7.64 5.49 -7.59
C GLY A 184 8.13 5.39 -6.15
N LYS A 185 7.55 6.16 -5.22
CA LYS A 185 7.89 6.13 -3.79
C LYS A 185 7.16 5.03 -3.02
N SER A 186 6.18 4.40 -3.64
CA SER A 186 5.53 3.18 -3.16
C SER A 186 5.42 2.16 -4.28
N ALA A 187 5.25 0.89 -3.92
CA ALA A 187 4.95 -0.16 -4.89
C ALA A 187 3.56 0.08 -5.52
N LEU A 188 3.41 -0.30 -6.79
CA LEU A 188 2.09 -0.33 -7.42
C LEU A 188 1.25 -1.46 -6.81
N VAL A 189 0.04 -1.10 -6.39
CA VAL A 189 -0.99 -1.98 -5.84
C VAL A 189 -2.32 -1.71 -6.53
N PRO A 190 -3.27 -2.65 -6.56
CA PRO A 190 -4.60 -2.37 -7.11
C PRO A 190 -5.32 -1.36 -6.21
N VAL A 191 -5.74 -0.24 -6.79
CA VAL A 191 -6.54 0.80 -6.13
C VAL A 191 -7.93 0.80 -6.75
N VAL A 192 -8.94 0.44 -5.96
CA VAL A 192 -10.33 0.41 -6.40
C VAL A 192 -11.14 1.50 -5.72
N LEU A 193 -11.85 2.29 -6.50
CA LEU A 193 -12.81 3.26 -6.01
C LEU A 193 -14.20 2.66 -6.18
N ILE A 194 -14.79 2.23 -5.08
CA ILE A 194 -16.07 1.52 -5.08
C ILE A 194 -17.17 2.57 -5.04
N GLU A 195 -17.93 2.66 -6.12
CA GLU A 195 -19.12 3.51 -6.17
C GLU A 195 -20.16 2.96 -5.19
N ALA A 196 -20.67 3.83 -4.32
CA ALA A 196 -21.61 3.40 -3.30
C ALA A 196 -22.52 4.53 -2.83
N GLY A 197 -23.78 4.21 -2.57
CA GLY A 197 -24.77 5.17 -2.12
C GLY A 197 -25.55 5.84 -3.25
N PRO A 198 -26.43 6.78 -2.89
CA PRO A 198 -27.54 7.18 -3.76
C PRO A 198 -27.14 8.10 -4.94
N LYS A 199 -25.89 8.58 -4.96
CA LYS A 199 -25.39 9.50 -5.98
C LYS A 199 -24.00 9.06 -6.42
N PRO A 200 -23.67 9.20 -7.72
CA PRO A 200 -22.31 8.97 -8.18
C PRO A 200 -21.35 9.90 -7.42
N TYR A 201 -20.35 9.32 -6.79
CA TYR A 201 -19.31 10.02 -6.04
C TYR A 201 -18.01 9.95 -6.83
N TRP A 202 -17.51 8.74 -7.10
CA TRP A 202 -16.22 8.56 -7.76
C TRP A 202 -16.25 8.92 -9.24
N ARG A 203 -17.39 8.71 -9.91
CA ARG A 203 -17.57 9.20 -11.28
C ARG A 203 -17.60 10.73 -11.37
N ILE A 204 -18.10 11.43 -10.34
CA ILE A 204 -18.03 12.91 -10.30
C ILE A 204 -16.58 13.34 -10.08
N TRP A 205 -15.90 12.72 -9.11
CA TRP A 205 -14.50 12.97 -8.83
C TRP A 205 -13.63 12.75 -10.09
N HIS A 206 -13.83 11.65 -10.82
CA HIS A 206 -13.07 11.36 -12.03
C HIS A 206 -13.33 12.34 -13.17
N ARG A 207 -14.57 12.84 -13.33
CA ARG A 207 -14.82 13.92 -14.30
C ARG A 207 -13.99 15.17 -14.01
N TRP A 208 -13.78 15.49 -12.73
CA TRP A 208 -12.88 16.58 -12.35
C TRP A 208 -11.40 16.23 -12.58
N ILE A 209 -10.97 15.02 -12.23
CA ILE A 209 -9.59 14.56 -12.50
C ILE A 209 -9.27 14.65 -13.99
N ALA A 210 -10.11 14.06 -14.84
CA ALA A 210 -9.92 14.10 -16.29
C ALA A 210 -10.06 15.53 -16.85
N GLY A 211 -11.18 16.21 -16.55
CA GLY A 211 -11.49 17.53 -17.12
C GLY A 211 -10.70 18.69 -16.53
N THR A 212 -9.92 18.48 -15.46
CA THR A 212 -9.11 19.53 -14.84
C THR A 212 -7.65 19.15 -14.71
N LEU A 213 -7.32 18.00 -14.11
CA LEU A 213 -5.92 17.64 -13.91
C LEU A 213 -5.28 17.16 -15.21
N VAL A 214 -5.94 16.25 -15.93
CA VAL A 214 -5.41 15.72 -17.20
C VAL A 214 -5.47 16.78 -18.30
N GLU A 215 -6.63 17.39 -18.55
CA GLU A 215 -6.78 18.39 -19.63
C GLU A 215 -5.86 19.61 -19.48
N ARG A 216 -5.45 19.96 -18.25
CA ARG A 216 -4.50 21.05 -18.00
C ARG A 216 -3.04 20.60 -17.90
N GLY A 217 -2.75 19.32 -18.12
CA GLY A 217 -1.40 18.76 -18.05
C GLY A 217 -0.78 18.80 -16.65
N LEU A 218 -1.59 18.70 -15.60
CA LEU A 218 -1.12 18.63 -14.21
C LEU A 218 -0.73 17.20 -13.80
N ILE A 219 -1.26 16.20 -14.51
CA ILE A 219 -0.90 14.78 -14.45
C ILE A 219 -0.96 14.21 -15.88
N ASP A 220 -0.28 13.09 -16.12
CA ASP A 220 -0.34 12.41 -17.41
C ASP A 220 -1.66 11.63 -17.56
N PRO A 221 -2.22 11.48 -18.77
CA PRO A 221 -3.42 10.68 -19.00
C PRO A 221 -3.30 9.26 -18.44
N GLU A 222 -2.13 8.64 -18.54
CA GLU A 222 -1.80 7.31 -18.06
C GLU A 222 -1.90 7.19 -16.53
N ASP A 223 -1.77 8.29 -15.78
CA ASP A 223 -1.91 8.28 -14.32
C ASP A 223 -3.34 7.92 -13.87
N THR A 224 -4.33 8.11 -14.74
CA THR A 224 -5.70 7.61 -14.49
C THR A 224 -5.79 6.09 -14.48
N SER A 225 -4.77 5.41 -14.98
CA SER A 225 -4.65 3.94 -14.89
C SER A 225 -4.16 3.49 -13.51
N LEU A 226 -3.75 4.39 -12.61
CA LEU A 226 -3.35 4.03 -11.25
C LEU A 226 -4.52 3.57 -10.36
N PHE A 227 -5.75 3.75 -10.83
CA PHE A 227 -6.93 3.35 -10.09
C PHE A 227 -8.04 2.84 -11.02
N ARG A 228 -9.00 2.11 -10.43
CA ARG A 228 -10.18 1.61 -11.15
C ARG A 228 -11.46 1.95 -10.39
N ILE A 229 -12.41 2.57 -11.07
CA ILE A 229 -13.76 2.78 -10.51
C ILE A 229 -14.60 1.54 -10.81
N VAL A 230 -15.27 1.01 -9.79
CA VAL A 230 -16.09 -0.20 -9.87
C VAL A 230 -17.44 0.02 -9.22
N ASP A 231 -18.45 -0.73 -9.65
CA ASP A 231 -19.83 -0.58 -9.18
C ASP A 231 -20.17 -1.53 -8.03
N THR A 232 -19.41 -2.61 -7.88
CA THR A 232 -19.72 -3.65 -6.90
C THR A 232 -18.49 -4.10 -6.12
N PRO A 233 -18.68 -4.57 -4.87
CA PRO A 233 -17.64 -5.26 -4.12
C PRO A 233 -17.02 -6.46 -4.85
N ASP A 234 -17.79 -7.20 -5.65
CA ASP A 234 -17.30 -8.38 -6.36
C ASP A 234 -16.36 -7.98 -7.52
N GLU A 235 -16.66 -6.89 -8.24
CA GLU A 235 -15.73 -6.30 -9.23
C GLU A 235 -14.44 -5.80 -8.56
N ALA A 236 -14.56 -5.19 -7.39
CA ALA A 236 -13.42 -4.75 -6.60
C ALA A 236 -12.49 -5.92 -6.22
N VAL A 237 -13.07 -7.02 -5.75
CA VAL A 237 -12.33 -8.25 -5.40
C VAL A 237 -11.68 -8.88 -6.63
N ALA A 238 -12.37 -8.89 -7.77
CA ALA A 238 -11.84 -9.39 -9.03
C ALA A 238 -10.63 -8.57 -9.51
N GLU A 239 -10.68 -7.24 -9.39
CA GLU A 239 -9.54 -6.36 -9.69
C GLU A 239 -8.36 -6.65 -8.74
N MET A 240 -8.62 -6.73 -7.43
CA MET A 240 -7.55 -6.96 -6.44
C MET A 240 -6.85 -8.31 -6.62
N THR A 241 -7.62 -9.38 -6.87
CA THR A 241 -7.06 -10.72 -7.06
C THR A 241 -6.45 -10.88 -8.45
N GLY A 242 -7.05 -10.28 -9.47
CA GLY A 242 -6.56 -10.29 -10.85
C GLY A 242 -5.21 -9.58 -11.01
N PHE A 243 -4.97 -8.50 -10.27
CA PHE A 243 -3.68 -7.80 -10.25
C PHE A 243 -2.51 -8.67 -9.81
N TYR A 244 -2.77 -9.76 -9.07
CA TYR A 244 -1.75 -10.69 -8.62
C TYR A 244 -1.80 -12.06 -9.30
N ARG A 245 -2.45 -12.16 -10.48
CA ARG A 245 -2.62 -13.42 -11.20
C ARG A 245 -1.29 -13.95 -11.73
N VAL A 246 -0.51 -13.09 -12.38
CA VAL A 246 0.82 -13.38 -12.94
C VAL A 246 1.87 -12.54 -12.25
N TYR A 247 1.61 -11.24 -12.06
CA TYR A 247 2.46 -10.37 -11.28
C TYR A 247 2.42 -10.75 -9.78
N HIS A 248 3.59 -10.82 -9.14
CA HIS A 248 3.69 -11.04 -7.70
C HIS A 248 4.09 -9.76 -6.96
N SER A 249 5.22 -9.18 -7.36
CA SER A 249 5.83 -7.99 -6.73
C SER A 249 6.87 -7.40 -7.67
N SER A 250 7.38 -6.21 -7.36
CA SER A 250 8.48 -5.60 -8.11
C SER A 250 9.51 -4.95 -7.20
N ARG A 251 10.72 -4.75 -7.73
CA ARG A 251 11.78 -4.01 -7.07
C ARG A 251 12.69 -3.34 -8.09
N ILE A 252 13.19 -2.16 -7.75
CA ILE A 252 14.24 -1.48 -8.52
C ILE A 252 15.60 -2.08 -8.12
N VAL A 253 16.37 -2.52 -9.13
CA VAL A 253 17.71 -3.08 -9.00
C VAL A 253 18.64 -2.38 -9.99
N GLY A 254 19.48 -1.47 -9.49
CA GLY A 254 20.27 -0.60 -10.36
C GLY A 254 19.36 0.24 -11.25
N ASP A 255 19.57 0.19 -12.56
CA ASP A 255 18.74 0.88 -13.56
C ASP A 255 17.52 0.05 -14.02
N ASP A 256 17.42 -1.20 -13.60
CA ASP A 256 16.34 -2.10 -14.01
C ASP A 256 15.21 -2.15 -12.97
N LEU A 257 13.99 -2.35 -13.48
CA LEU A 257 12.83 -2.78 -12.71
C LEU A 257 12.69 -4.30 -12.87
N VAL A 258 12.76 -5.02 -11.76
CA VAL A 258 12.59 -6.47 -11.72
C VAL A 258 11.18 -6.79 -11.25
N LEU A 259 10.35 -7.33 -12.14
CA LEU A 259 9.04 -7.90 -11.78
C LEU A 259 9.22 -9.38 -11.43
N ARG A 260 8.70 -9.79 -10.28
CA ARG A 260 8.59 -11.20 -9.89
C ARG A 260 7.26 -11.73 -10.38
N LEU A 261 7.26 -12.90 -11.01
CA LEU A 261 6.09 -13.50 -11.62
C LEU A 261 5.79 -14.86 -10.99
N THR A 262 4.51 -15.13 -10.74
CA THR A 262 4.01 -16.41 -10.22
C THR A 262 4.19 -17.57 -11.20
N ARG A 263 4.36 -17.25 -12.49
CA ARG A 263 4.68 -18.16 -13.57
C ARG A 263 5.55 -17.47 -14.63
N PRO A 264 6.43 -18.19 -15.33
CA PRO A 264 7.23 -17.61 -16.41
C PRO A 264 6.35 -17.22 -17.61
N LEU A 265 6.73 -16.16 -18.32
CA LEU A 265 6.15 -15.79 -19.61
C LEU A 265 6.84 -16.54 -20.76
N GLN A 266 6.13 -16.72 -21.86
CA GLN A 266 6.70 -17.24 -23.10
C GLN A 266 7.46 -16.15 -23.86
N ALA A 267 8.45 -16.52 -24.67
CA ALA A 267 9.25 -15.57 -25.45
C ALA A 267 8.39 -14.66 -26.36
N ALA A 268 7.34 -15.21 -26.98
CA ALA A 268 6.40 -14.42 -27.80
C ALA A 268 5.65 -13.36 -26.97
N GLN A 269 5.24 -13.69 -25.75
CA GLN A 269 4.55 -12.75 -24.85
C GLN A 269 5.48 -11.61 -24.40
N VAL A 270 6.77 -11.89 -24.24
CA VAL A 270 7.78 -10.86 -23.92
C VAL A 270 8.03 -9.95 -25.12
N ALA A 271 8.06 -10.50 -26.34
CA ALA A 271 8.16 -9.70 -27.55
C ALA A 271 6.95 -8.76 -27.71
N ASP A 272 5.73 -9.27 -27.51
CA ASP A 272 4.51 -8.45 -27.56
C ASP A 272 4.53 -7.33 -26.49
N LEU A 273 5.01 -7.65 -25.28
CA LEU A 273 5.20 -6.66 -24.21
C LEU A 273 6.24 -5.60 -24.60
N GLN A 274 7.38 -6.03 -25.17
CA GLN A 274 8.45 -5.15 -25.61
C GLN A 274 7.95 -4.15 -26.65
N ASP A 275 7.18 -4.62 -27.63
CA ASP A 275 6.64 -3.76 -28.70
C ASP A 275 5.60 -2.79 -28.16
N LYS A 276 4.70 -3.25 -27.28
CA LYS A 276 3.59 -2.46 -26.75
C LYS A 276 4.04 -1.37 -25.77
N PHE A 277 5.13 -1.60 -25.05
CA PHE A 277 5.62 -0.71 -23.98
C PHE A 277 7.02 -0.15 -24.28
N ALA A 278 7.45 -0.17 -25.54
CA ALA A 278 8.74 0.38 -25.97
C ALA A 278 8.92 1.86 -25.58
N ASP A 279 7.83 2.61 -25.41
CA ASP A 279 7.80 4.00 -24.97
C ASP A 279 8.38 4.21 -23.56
N ILE A 280 8.34 3.19 -22.70
CA ILE A 280 8.84 3.27 -21.30
C ILE A 280 10.04 2.37 -21.01
N LEU A 281 10.56 1.68 -22.03
CA LEU A 281 11.69 0.76 -21.92
C LEU A 281 12.91 1.33 -22.64
N LYS A 282 14.02 1.48 -21.92
CA LYS A 282 15.31 1.96 -22.43
C LYS A 282 16.13 0.88 -23.16
N GLY A 283 15.60 -0.33 -23.29
CA GLY A 283 16.28 -1.49 -23.85
C GLY A 283 15.40 -2.75 -23.81
N PRO A 284 15.97 -3.92 -24.14
CA PRO A 284 15.22 -5.17 -24.23
C PRO A 284 14.80 -5.70 -22.84
N ALA A 285 13.54 -6.11 -22.73
CA ALA A 285 13.05 -6.91 -21.61
C ALA A 285 13.71 -8.29 -21.59
N ARG A 286 14.03 -8.81 -20.40
CA ARG A 286 14.71 -10.10 -20.21
C ARG A 286 13.96 -10.98 -19.23
N LEU A 287 13.96 -12.29 -19.49
CA LEU A 287 13.44 -13.28 -18.55
C LEU A 287 14.59 -14.01 -17.87
N GLU A 288 14.50 -14.12 -16.55
CA GLU A 288 15.39 -14.94 -15.75
C GLU A 288 14.57 -15.96 -14.93
N PRO A 289 15.02 -17.22 -14.80
CA PRO A 289 14.27 -18.26 -14.09
C PRO A 289 14.30 -18.09 -12.57
N GLY A 290 15.14 -17.20 -12.03
CA GLY A 290 15.31 -17.01 -10.59
C GLY A 290 15.90 -15.65 -10.22
N PRO A 291 16.27 -15.45 -8.93
CA PRO A 291 16.73 -14.15 -8.43
C PRO A 291 18.00 -13.66 -9.09
N VAL A 292 18.07 -12.33 -9.28
CA VAL A 292 19.34 -11.67 -9.60
C VAL A 292 20.16 -11.44 -8.32
N PRO A 293 21.50 -11.38 -8.37
CA PRO A 293 22.37 -11.33 -7.17
C PRO A 293 21.99 -10.23 -6.15
N GLN A 294 21.45 -9.11 -6.62
CA GLN A 294 21.08 -7.95 -5.82
C GLN A 294 19.73 -8.10 -5.07
N GLU A 295 18.96 -9.17 -5.32
CA GLU A 295 17.68 -9.43 -4.64
C GLU A 295 17.83 -10.19 -3.31
N LEU A 296 19.06 -10.53 -2.89
CA LEU A 296 19.33 -11.29 -1.66
C LEU A 296 18.52 -12.59 -1.55
N SER A 297 18.26 -13.24 -2.70
CA SER A 297 17.49 -14.49 -2.82
C SER A 297 16.06 -14.42 -2.28
N GLU A 298 15.43 -13.25 -2.26
CA GLU A 298 14.01 -13.09 -1.91
C GLU A 298 13.12 -13.83 -2.94
N PHE A 299 12.20 -14.70 -2.50
CA PHE A 299 11.34 -15.55 -3.36
C PHE A 299 12.11 -16.31 -4.46
N PRO A 300 13.01 -17.24 -4.10
CA PRO A 300 13.90 -17.90 -5.05
C PRO A 300 13.19 -18.70 -6.15
N GLU A 301 11.94 -19.07 -5.92
CA GLU A 301 11.09 -19.87 -6.81
C GLU A 301 10.43 -19.09 -7.95
N LEU A 302 10.37 -17.76 -7.87
CA LEU A 302 9.63 -16.94 -8.84
C LEU A 302 10.45 -16.62 -10.09
N ALA A 303 9.80 -16.57 -11.25
CA ALA A 303 10.44 -16.08 -12.47
C ALA A 303 10.60 -14.55 -12.41
N ARG A 304 11.60 -14.00 -13.10
CA ARG A 304 11.86 -12.56 -13.18
C ARG A 304 11.64 -12.07 -14.60
N LEU A 305 10.89 -10.98 -14.72
CA LEU A 305 10.88 -10.12 -15.91
C LEU A 305 11.65 -8.85 -15.58
N ILE A 306 12.83 -8.71 -16.17
CA ILE A 306 13.74 -7.59 -15.97
C ILE A 306 13.48 -6.57 -17.07
N LEU A 307 13.12 -5.36 -16.66
CA LEU A 307 12.72 -4.27 -17.54
C LEU A 307 13.66 -3.08 -17.33
N PRO A 308 14.36 -2.60 -18.37
CA PRO A 308 15.14 -1.36 -18.28
C PRO A 308 14.19 -0.15 -18.29
N PHE A 309 13.47 0.07 -17.20
CA PHE A 309 12.39 1.03 -17.06
C PHE A 309 12.91 2.48 -17.03
N ASP A 310 12.08 3.43 -17.48
CA ASP A 310 12.47 4.84 -17.51
C ASP A 310 12.57 5.51 -16.11
N HIS A 311 11.96 4.88 -15.09
CA HIS A 311 11.81 5.36 -13.71
C HIS A 311 10.94 6.62 -13.58
N ARG A 312 10.01 6.80 -14.52
CA ARG A 312 9.15 7.99 -14.59
C ARG A 312 7.70 7.64 -14.91
N SER A 313 7.47 6.75 -15.87
CA SER A 313 6.14 6.54 -16.44
C SER A 313 5.33 5.50 -15.66
N PHE A 314 5.05 5.77 -14.38
CA PHE A 314 4.42 4.79 -13.47
C PHE A 314 2.95 4.47 -13.80
N GLY A 315 2.18 5.43 -14.33
CA GLY A 315 0.84 5.15 -14.88
C GLY A 315 0.88 4.16 -16.05
N ARG A 316 1.87 4.30 -16.94
CA ARG A 316 2.10 3.39 -18.07
C ARG A 316 2.65 2.03 -17.62
N LEU A 317 3.50 2.01 -16.59
CA LEU A 317 3.95 0.78 -15.93
C LEU A 317 2.78 0.01 -15.32
N ARG A 318 1.79 0.68 -14.74
CA ARG A 318 0.57 0.03 -14.26
C ARG A 318 -0.20 -0.65 -15.40
N GLN A 319 -0.30 -0.02 -16.58
CA GLN A 319 -0.88 -0.67 -17.77
C GLN A 319 -0.07 -1.89 -18.25
N LEU A 320 1.26 -1.85 -18.11
CA LEU A 320 2.13 -3.00 -18.38
C LEU A 320 1.84 -4.16 -17.41
N ILE A 321 1.70 -3.88 -16.12
CA ILE A 321 1.33 -4.90 -15.12
C ILE A 321 -0.06 -5.50 -15.43
N ASP A 322 -1.03 -4.68 -15.82
CA ASP A 322 -2.35 -5.15 -16.23
C ASP A 322 -2.26 -6.09 -17.45
N PHE A 323 -1.44 -5.73 -18.44
CA PHE A 323 -1.17 -6.60 -19.60
C PHE A 323 -0.54 -7.92 -19.19
N VAL A 324 0.49 -7.90 -18.34
CA VAL A 324 1.14 -9.11 -17.81
C VAL A 324 0.13 -10.02 -17.11
N ASN A 325 -0.81 -9.44 -16.36
CA ASN A 325 -1.85 -10.19 -15.69
C ASN A 325 -2.96 -10.67 -16.62
N GLN A 326 -3.01 -10.28 -17.89
CA GLN A 326 -3.95 -10.80 -18.90
C GLN A 326 -3.39 -11.95 -19.71
N LEU A 327 -2.07 -12.11 -19.74
CA LEU A 327 -1.35 -13.26 -20.28
C LEU A 327 -1.58 -14.53 -19.47
#